data_AF-A0A9Q8RHC5-F1
#
_entry.id   AF-A0A9Q8RHC5-F1
#
_cell.length_a   1.000
_cell.length_b   1.000
_cell.length_c   1.000
_cell.angle_alpha   90.00
_cell.angle_beta   90.00
_cell.angle_gamma   90.00
#
_symmetry.space_group_name_H-M   'P 1'
#
loop_
_entity.id
_entity.type
_entity.pdbx_description
1 polymer ?
#
loop_
_entity_poly.entity_id
_entity_poly.type
_entity_poly.pdbx_seq_one_letter_code
_entity_poly.pdbx_strand_id
1 'polypeptide(L)'
;MKQVDIFDWLIQWYSDQCDGIWELENQIQIYTVSNPGWTFKVGLKFTILESYEIESDPIETAETDWHLYYIRDAVYKASGDTSKLPALVEIFRSIWEGKELVYNPTSETMFSWLIEWRKSQCDGDWEHEYGIDINTNGDRGWQVKIEVNFTELDGVVIDHTLNQKGEDDWYSFSLKDGKFLAEGDPKKLPIILEKFKEIWMIYVG
;
A
#
# COMPACT_ATOMS: atom_id res chain seq x y z
N MET A 1 -15.61 10.72 -18.68
CA MET A 1 -14.24 10.76 -18.10
C MET A 1 -14.01 9.39 -17.47
N LYS A 2 -12.88 8.72 -17.74
CA LYS A 2 -12.57 7.46 -17.06
C LYS A 2 -12.32 7.78 -15.58
N GLN A 3 -12.91 7.01 -14.69
CA GLN A 3 -12.57 7.06 -13.27
C GLN A 3 -11.10 6.67 -13.13
N VAL A 4 -10.30 7.51 -12.48
CA VAL A 4 -8.89 7.23 -12.18
C VAL A 4 -8.86 6.22 -11.04
N ASP A 5 -8.03 5.19 -11.16
CA ASP A 5 -7.79 4.22 -10.10
C ASP A 5 -7.26 4.95 -8.85
N ILE A 6 -7.74 4.58 -7.67
CA ILE A 6 -7.36 5.29 -6.44
C ILE A 6 -5.86 5.15 -6.11
N PHE A 7 -5.23 4.05 -6.50
CA PHE A 7 -3.79 3.88 -6.32
C PHE A 7 -2.99 4.58 -7.41
N ASP A 8 -3.51 4.70 -8.64
CA ASP A 8 -2.92 5.61 -9.64
C ASP A 8 -2.89 7.05 -9.10
N TRP A 9 -4.00 7.48 -8.47
CA TRP A 9 -4.07 8.78 -7.80
C TRP A 9 -3.06 8.88 -6.67
N LEU A 10 -2.92 7.87 -5.79
CA LEU A 10 -1.98 7.90 -4.67
C LEU A 10 -0.52 7.97 -5.14
N ILE A 11 -0.18 7.18 -6.18
CA ILE A 11 1.16 7.17 -6.77
C ILE A 11 1.48 8.53 -7.40
N GLN A 12 0.52 9.12 -8.13
CA GLN A 12 0.71 10.46 -8.69
C GLN A 12 0.83 11.51 -7.59
N TRP A 13 -0.04 11.45 -6.58
CA TRP A 13 0.00 12.35 -5.43
C TRP A 13 1.35 12.31 -4.73
N TYR A 14 1.88 11.11 -4.46
CA TYR A 14 3.22 10.92 -3.91
C TYR A 14 4.30 11.57 -4.79
N SER A 15 4.27 11.28 -6.09
CA SER A 15 5.22 11.86 -7.05
C SER A 15 5.14 13.39 -7.10
N ASP A 16 3.98 13.98 -6.88
CA ASP A 16 3.78 15.43 -6.84
C ASP A 16 4.22 16.05 -5.50
N GLN A 17 4.24 15.28 -4.41
CA GLN A 17 4.77 15.73 -3.12
C GLN A 17 6.30 15.68 -3.05
N CYS A 18 6.95 14.82 -3.84
CA CYS A 18 8.40 14.69 -3.85
C CYS A 18 9.05 15.98 -4.38
N ASP A 19 9.74 16.71 -3.51
CA ASP A 19 10.36 18.00 -3.80
C ASP A 19 11.82 18.10 -3.30
N GLY A 20 12.39 16.98 -2.83
CA GLY A 20 13.71 16.90 -2.21
C GLY A 20 13.67 17.03 -0.69
N ILE A 21 12.55 17.46 -0.10
CA ILE A 21 12.39 17.67 1.34
C ILE A 21 11.29 16.76 1.88
N TRP A 22 10.12 16.75 1.25
CA TRP A 22 8.95 16.04 1.74
C TRP A 22 9.24 14.56 1.92
N GLU A 23 9.86 13.92 0.93
CA GLU A 23 10.14 12.48 0.92
C GLU A 23 11.23 12.07 1.93
N LEU A 24 12.00 13.01 2.47
CA LEU A 24 12.93 12.75 3.57
C LEU A 24 12.25 12.84 4.94
N GLU A 25 11.24 13.71 5.07
CA GLU A 25 10.58 14.02 6.35
C GLU A 25 9.25 13.26 6.56
N ASN A 26 8.64 12.81 5.46
CA ASN A 26 7.37 12.13 5.41
C ASN A 26 7.50 10.82 4.63
N GLN A 27 6.63 9.86 4.94
CA GLN A 27 6.55 8.58 4.24
C GLN A 27 5.09 8.17 4.04
N ILE A 28 4.85 7.35 3.03
CA ILE A 28 3.63 6.56 2.87
C ILE A 28 3.91 5.15 3.37
N GLN A 29 3.00 4.61 4.18
CA GLN A 29 3.09 3.23 4.69
C GLN A 29 1.74 2.53 4.53
N ILE A 30 1.74 1.39 3.86
CA ILE A 30 0.59 0.49 3.72
C ILE A 30 1.05 -0.88 4.23
N TYR A 31 0.42 -1.39 5.29
CA TYR A 31 0.82 -2.67 5.86
C TYR A 31 -0.35 -3.45 6.46
N THR A 32 -0.21 -4.78 6.49
CA THR A 32 -1.21 -5.67 7.11
C THR A 32 -0.96 -5.84 8.60
N VAL A 33 -2.01 -6.17 9.36
CA VAL A 33 -1.95 -6.41 10.81
C VAL A 33 -2.58 -7.75 11.19
N SER A 34 -2.23 -8.24 12.39
CA SER A 34 -2.53 -9.59 12.87
C SER A 34 -4.01 -9.92 13.02
N ASN A 35 -4.87 -8.95 13.34
CA ASN A 35 -6.32 -9.09 13.23
C ASN A 35 -6.68 -8.63 11.81
N PRO A 36 -6.99 -9.54 10.87
CA PRO A 36 -6.82 -9.30 9.44
C PRO A 36 -7.35 -7.95 8.98
N GLY A 37 -6.43 -7.05 8.67
CA GLY A 37 -6.78 -5.72 8.21
C GLY A 37 -5.64 -5.05 7.48
N TRP A 38 -5.89 -3.82 7.07
CA TRP A 38 -4.91 -2.94 6.46
C TRP A 38 -4.76 -1.69 7.33
N THR A 39 -3.52 -1.22 7.45
CA THR A 39 -3.21 0.12 7.94
C THR A 39 -2.60 0.92 6.81
N PHE A 40 -3.07 2.15 6.63
CA PHE A 40 -2.54 3.14 5.70
C PHE A 40 -2.12 4.38 6.48
N LYS A 41 -0.90 4.87 6.26
CA LYS A 41 -0.36 6.07 6.89
C LYS A 41 0.31 6.97 5.87
N VAL A 42 0.21 8.27 6.09
CA VAL A 42 0.85 9.30 5.27
C VAL A 42 1.38 10.40 6.20
N GLY A 43 2.67 10.72 6.10
CA GLY A 43 3.24 11.90 6.73
C GLY A 43 2.77 13.18 6.03
N LEU A 44 2.45 14.23 6.79
CA LEU A 44 1.84 15.46 6.29
C LEU A 44 2.61 16.72 6.69
N LYS A 45 3.83 16.60 7.24
CA LYS A 45 4.69 17.76 7.50
C LYS A 45 4.91 18.54 6.22
N PHE A 46 4.94 19.86 6.30
CA PHE A 46 5.11 20.77 5.17
C PHE A 46 3.99 20.69 4.12
N THR A 47 2.82 20.14 4.47
CA THR A 47 1.64 20.12 3.59
C THR A 47 0.52 21.02 4.12
N ILE A 48 -0.51 21.23 3.30
CA ILE A 48 -1.72 21.98 3.71
C ILE A 48 -2.50 21.33 4.87
N LEU A 49 -2.21 20.07 5.20
CA LEU A 49 -2.84 19.32 6.28
C LEU A 49 -1.94 19.20 7.53
N GLU A 50 -0.76 19.81 7.56
CA GLU A 50 0.20 19.66 8.68
C GLU A 50 -0.41 19.98 10.05
N SER A 51 -1.18 21.06 10.14
CA SER A 51 -1.87 21.49 11.37
C SER A 51 -3.35 21.11 11.40
N TYR A 52 -3.81 20.28 10.46
CA TYR A 52 -5.19 19.84 10.41
C TYR A 52 -5.37 18.62 11.32
N GLU A 53 -6.39 18.65 12.17
CA GLU A 53 -6.71 17.54 13.06
C GLU A 53 -8.15 17.07 12.82
N ILE A 54 -8.32 15.76 12.73
CA ILE A 54 -9.62 15.09 12.62
C ILE A 54 -9.50 13.68 13.19
N GLU A 55 -10.57 13.17 13.76
CA GLU A 55 -10.66 11.78 14.21
C GLU A 55 -12.06 11.28 13.91
N SER A 56 -12.14 10.09 13.32
CA SER A 56 -13.41 9.42 13.13
C SER A 56 -13.74 8.59 14.36
N ASP A 57 -15.04 8.47 14.67
CA ASP A 57 -15.48 7.34 15.47
C ASP A 57 -15.21 6.04 14.68
N PRO A 58 -14.97 4.89 15.34
CA PRO A 58 -14.93 3.61 14.66
C PRO A 58 -16.26 3.35 13.94
N ILE A 59 -16.20 3.17 12.62
CA ILE A 59 -17.37 2.80 11.83
C ILE A 59 -17.36 1.28 11.76
N GLU A 60 -18.24 0.63 12.52
CA GLU A 60 -18.39 -0.83 12.57
C GLU A 60 -19.86 -1.19 12.29
N THR A 61 -20.11 -1.78 11.12
CA THR A 61 -21.43 -2.28 10.71
C THR A 61 -21.56 -3.79 10.90
N ALA A 62 -20.41 -4.49 11.00
CA ALA A 62 -20.26 -5.89 11.34
C ALA A 62 -18.82 -6.16 11.83
N GLU A 63 -18.58 -7.34 12.44
CA GLU A 63 -17.23 -7.76 12.89
C GLU A 63 -16.18 -7.73 11.76
N THR A 64 -16.61 -7.87 10.51
CA THR A 64 -15.75 -7.91 9.31
C THR A 64 -15.95 -6.70 8.39
N ASP A 65 -16.66 -5.67 8.84
CA ASP A 65 -16.89 -4.43 8.09
C ASP A 65 -16.64 -3.26 9.02
N TRP A 66 -15.38 -2.85 9.10
CA TRP A 66 -14.96 -1.79 10.00
C TRP A 66 -13.85 -0.94 9.40
N HIS A 67 -13.87 0.34 9.73
CA HIS A 67 -12.74 1.24 9.47
C HIS A 67 -12.74 2.44 10.43
N LEU A 68 -11.56 3.02 10.58
CA LEU A 68 -11.32 4.25 11.33
C LEU A 68 -10.20 5.05 10.67
N TYR A 69 -10.19 6.36 10.89
CA TYR A 69 -9.09 7.23 10.46
C TYR A 69 -8.93 8.43 11.38
N TYR A 70 -7.74 9.00 11.37
CA TYR A 70 -7.46 10.28 12.00
C TYR A 70 -6.32 11.01 11.30
N ILE A 71 -6.27 12.32 11.53
CA ILE A 71 -5.08 13.14 11.32
C ILE A 71 -4.71 13.74 12.68
N ARG A 72 -3.49 13.47 13.12
CA ARG A 72 -2.91 13.99 14.37
C ARG A 72 -1.41 14.09 14.21
N ASP A 73 -0.79 15.11 14.80
CA ASP A 73 0.66 15.30 14.79
C ASP A 73 1.27 15.24 13.38
N ALA A 74 0.60 15.90 12.41
CA ALA A 74 0.98 15.90 11.00
C ALA A 74 1.08 14.49 10.37
N VAL A 75 0.25 13.54 10.81
CA VAL A 75 0.17 12.19 10.23
C VAL A 75 -1.29 11.83 9.99
N TYR A 76 -1.62 11.47 8.75
CA TYR A 76 -2.84 10.74 8.46
C TYR A 76 -2.61 9.26 8.76
N LYS A 77 -3.52 8.64 9.51
CA LYS A 77 -3.55 7.19 9.72
C LYS A 77 -4.96 6.67 9.59
N ALA A 78 -5.13 5.57 8.88
CA ALA A 78 -6.38 4.86 8.78
C ALA A 78 -6.16 3.35 8.89
N SER A 79 -7.17 2.66 9.40
CA SER A 79 -7.17 1.21 9.53
C SER A 79 -8.55 0.65 9.24
N GLY A 80 -8.61 -0.55 8.66
CA GLY A 80 -9.86 -1.22 8.36
C GLY A 80 -9.66 -2.71 8.10
N ASP A 81 -10.76 -3.43 7.91
CA ASP A 81 -10.74 -4.86 7.61
C ASP A 81 -9.99 -5.21 6.31
N THR A 82 -9.90 -6.51 6.02
CA THR A 82 -9.14 -7.06 4.88
C THR A 82 -9.52 -6.47 3.51
N SER A 83 -10.71 -5.89 3.37
CA SER A 83 -11.19 -5.30 2.12
C SER A 83 -11.01 -3.78 2.03
N LYS A 84 -10.68 -3.09 3.12
CA LYS A 84 -10.84 -1.64 3.21
C LYS A 84 -9.72 -0.81 2.62
N LEU A 85 -8.59 -1.38 2.24
CA LEU A 85 -7.45 -0.59 1.77
C LEU A 85 -7.83 0.48 0.71
N PRO A 86 -8.60 0.18 -0.36
CA PRO A 86 -9.03 1.20 -1.31
C PRO A 86 -9.85 2.32 -0.65
N ALA A 87 -10.77 1.97 0.26
CA ALA A 87 -11.59 2.93 0.99
C ALA A 87 -10.76 3.82 1.94
N LEU A 88 -9.72 3.28 2.57
CA LEU A 88 -8.80 4.07 3.41
C LEU A 88 -8.06 5.12 2.56
N VAL A 89 -7.61 4.76 1.36
CA VAL A 89 -6.97 5.72 0.44
C VAL A 89 -7.97 6.74 -0.09
N GLU A 90 -9.20 6.32 -0.36
CA GLU A 90 -10.28 7.23 -0.79
C GLU A 90 -10.64 8.29 0.25
N ILE A 91 -10.67 7.91 1.52
CA ILE A 91 -10.86 8.85 2.63
C ILE A 91 -9.77 9.91 2.62
N PHE A 92 -8.51 9.49 2.47
CA PHE A 92 -7.39 10.41 2.39
C PHE A 92 -7.52 11.38 1.21
N ARG A 93 -7.80 10.88 0.01
CA ARG A 93 -8.05 11.72 -1.17
C ARG A 93 -9.13 12.76 -0.92
N SER A 94 -10.27 12.33 -0.37
CA SER A 94 -11.41 13.22 -0.11
C SER A 94 -11.05 14.36 0.84
N ILE A 95 -10.31 14.05 1.91
CA ILE A 95 -9.82 15.05 2.87
C ILE A 95 -8.83 16.01 2.20
N TRP A 96 -7.91 15.47 1.39
CA TRP A 96 -6.91 16.26 0.67
C TRP A 96 -7.53 17.24 -0.35
N GLU A 97 -8.49 16.78 -1.15
CA GLU A 97 -9.06 17.55 -2.27
C GLU A 97 -10.11 18.59 -1.87
N GLY A 98 -10.88 18.33 -0.79
CA GLY A 98 -12.05 19.16 -0.50
C GLY A 98 -12.49 19.22 0.95
N LYS A 99 -11.83 18.51 1.88
CA LYS A 99 -12.16 18.45 3.32
C LYS A 99 -13.58 17.95 3.65
N GLU A 100 -14.33 17.43 2.67
CA GLU A 100 -15.60 16.72 2.89
C GLU A 100 -15.42 15.25 2.52
N LEU A 101 -15.89 14.35 3.38
CA LEU A 101 -15.88 12.91 3.12
C LEU A 101 -16.97 12.54 2.12
N VAL A 102 -16.55 12.11 0.93
CA VAL A 102 -17.41 11.41 -0.01
C VAL A 102 -17.04 9.94 0.01
N TYR A 103 -17.72 9.15 0.85
CA TYR A 103 -17.52 7.70 0.87
C TYR A 103 -18.11 7.09 -0.40
N ASN A 104 -17.24 6.72 -1.33
CA ASN A 104 -17.58 5.88 -2.47
C ASN A 104 -16.82 4.56 -2.34
N PRO A 105 -17.50 3.42 -2.17
CA PRO A 105 -16.82 2.14 -2.24
C PRO A 105 -16.16 2.03 -3.61
N THR A 106 -14.83 1.98 -3.63
CA THR A 106 -14.06 1.90 -4.87
C THR A 106 -14.29 0.53 -5.51
N SER A 107 -14.38 0.50 -6.84
CA SER A 107 -14.47 -0.72 -7.63
C SER A 107 -13.14 -1.50 -7.63
N GLU A 108 -12.99 -2.48 -8.53
CA GLU A 108 -11.69 -3.09 -8.83
C GLU A 108 -10.62 -2.01 -9.05
N THR A 109 -9.46 -2.24 -8.43
CA THR A 109 -8.27 -1.39 -8.49
C THR A 109 -7.05 -2.22 -8.89
N MET A 110 -5.92 -1.58 -9.20
CA MET A 110 -4.67 -2.30 -9.45
C MET A 110 -4.21 -3.15 -8.23
N PHE A 111 -4.65 -2.82 -7.02
CA PHE A 111 -4.36 -3.59 -5.80
C PHE A 111 -5.36 -4.73 -5.56
N SER A 112 -6.46 -4.81 -6.31
CA SER A 112 -7.52 -5.80 -6.05
C SER A 112 -7.00 -7.23 -6.09
N TRP A 113 -6.12 -7.55 -7.04
CA TRP A 113 -5.51 -8.89 -7.07
C TRP A 113 -4.69 -9.18 -5.81
N LEU A 114 -3.88 -8.22 -5.33
CA LEU A 114 -3.08 -8.39 -4.11
C LEU A 114 -3.95 -8.52 -2.86
N ILE A 115 -5.03 -7.75 -2.79
CA ILE A 115 -5.99 -7.81 -1.67
C ILE A 115 -6.67 -9.18 -1.63
N GLU A 116 -7.16 -9.68 -2.76
CA GLU A 116 -7.79 -11.01 -2.83
C GLU A 116 -6.80 -12.14 -2.62
N TRP A 117 -5.59 -12.03 -3.19
CA TRP A 117 -4.49 -12.96 -2.94
C TRP A 117 -4.18 -13.06 -1.44
N ARG A 118 -4.04 -11.94 -0.75
CA ARG A 118 -3.76 -11.92 0.69
C ARG A 118 -4.90 -12.57 1.47
N LYS A 119 -6.15 -12.25 1.14
CA LYS A 119 -7.32 -12.90 1.78
C LYS A 119 -7.31 -14.41 1.60
N SER A 120 -6.86 -14.92 0.44
CA SER A 120 -6.76 -16.37 0.23
C SER A 120 -5.62 -17.03 0.99
N GLN A 121 -4.63 -16.25 1.46
CA GLN A 121 -3.56 -16.76 2.33
C GLN A 121 -3.97 -16.79 3.81
N CYS A 122 -4.97 -16.00 4.22
CA CYS A 122 -5.43 -16.00 5.61
C CYS A 122 -6.10 -17.34 5.96
N ASP A 123 -5.47 -18.10 6.85
CA ASP A 123 -5.94 -19.41 7.33
C ASP A 123 -6.15 -19.45 8.85
N GLY A 124 -5.94 -18.33 9.53
CA GLY A 124 -6.02 -18.20 10.99
C GLY A 124 -4.64 -18.15 11.66
N ASP A 125 -3.58 -18.62 11.01
CA ASP A 125 -2.21 -18.57 11.52
C ASP A 125 -1.36 -17.61 10.68
N TRP A 126 -1.49 -17.66 9.35
CA TRP A 126 -0.66 -16.91 8.42
C TRP A 126 -0.72 -15.40 8.67
N GLU A 127 -1.91 -14.83 8.87
CA GLU A 127 -2.08 -13.40 9.13
C GLU A 127 -1.43 -12.91 10.43
N HIS A 128 -1.16 -13.81 11.38
CA HIS A 128 -0.57 -13.48 12.67
C HIS A 128 0.96 -13.41 12.60
N GLU A 129 1.57 -14.13 11.65
CA GLU A 129 3.02 -14.23 11.50
C GLU A 129 3.55 -13.50 10.25
N TYR A 130 2.75 -13.42 9.19
CA TYR A 130 3.16 -12.96 7.86
C TYR A 130 2.26 -11.83 7.37
N GLY A 131 2.72 -11.13 6.34
CA GLY A 131 2.02 -9.95 5.85
C GLY A 131 2.65 -9.27 4.66
N ILE A 132 2.06 -8.13 4.34
CA ILE A 132 2.46 -7.26 3.24
C ILE A 132 2.85 -5.90 3.83
N ASP A 133 3.98 -5.38 3.39
CA ASP A 133 4.45 -4.01 3.64
C ASP A 133 4.73 -3.32 2.30
N ILE A 134 4.07 -2.20 2.04
CA ILE A 134 4.30 -1.32 0.88
C ILE A 134 4.57 0.07 1.45
N ASN A 135 5.82 0.51 1.38
CA ASN A 135 6.26 1.76 1.99
C ASN A 135 7.01 2.61 0.98
N THR A 136 7.05 3.92 1.19
CA THR A 136 8.11 4.75 0.60
C THR A 136 9.36 4.67 1.47
N ASN A 137 10.52 4.92 0.87
CA ASN A 137 11.80 4.97 1.59
C ASN A 137 12.64 6.16 1.14
N GLY A 138 12.49 7.27 1.86
CA GLY A 138 13.27 8.47 1.58
C GLY A 138 13.08 8.94 0.14
N ASP A 139 14.19 9.30 -0.48
CA ASP A 139 14.30 9.74 -1.87
C ASP A 139 14.32 8.60 -2.90
N ARG A 140 14.19 7.34 -2.47
CA ARG A 140 14.37 6.17 -3.36
C ARG A 140 13.08 5.71 -4.04
N GLY A 141 11.92 6.15 -3.58
CA GLY A 141 10.62 5.68 -4.08
C GLY A 141 10.02 4.59 -3.21
N TRP A 142 9.48 3.55 -3.85
CA TRP A 142 8.70 2.49 -3.20
C TRP A 142 9.56 1.28 -2.80
N GLN A 143 9.22 0.68 -1.67
CA GLN A 143 9.68 -0.62 -1.19
C GLN A 143 8.48 -1.50 -0.92
N VAL A 144 8.53 -2.73 -1.42
CA VAL A 144 7.50 -3.74 -1.26
C VAL A 144 8.13 -4.98 -0.65
N LYS A 145 7.57 -5.44 0.46
CA LYS A 145 7.85 -6.74 1.06
C LYS A 145 6.54 -7.52 1.15
N ILE A 146 6.53 -8.70 0.57
CA ILE A 146 5.42 -9.65 0.69
C ILE A 146 6.03 -10.93 1.24
N GLU A 147 5.63 -11.30 2.44
CA GLU A 147 5.99 -12.59 3.01
C GLU A 147 5.19 -13.67 2.25
N VAL A 148 5.84 -14.78 1.92
CA VAL A 148 5.27 -15.90 1.16
C VAL A 148 5.57 -17.25 1.81
N ASN A 149 6.09 -17.25 3.05
CA ASN A 149 6.22 -18.46 3.85
C ASN A 149 4.88 -19.16 3.99
N PHE A 150 4.90 -20.50 3.95
CA PHE A 150 3.71 -21.33 4.02
C PHE A 150 2.65 -21.06 2.93
N THR A 151 3.05 -20.42 1.82
CA THR A 151 2.26 -20.32 0.59
C THR A 151 2.85 -21.23 -0.49
N GLU A 152 2.23 -21.29 -1.66
CA GLU A 152 2.74 -22.06 -2.81
C GLU A 152 4.09 -21.56 -3.35
N LEU A 153 4.52 -20.35 -2.97
CA LEU A 153 5.86 -19.84 -3.27
C LEU A 153 6.91 -20.17 -2.19
N ASP A 154 6.56 -20.93 -1.15
CA ASP A 154 7.52 -21.31 -0.12
C ASP A 154 8.67 -22.15 -0.71
N GLY A 155 9.90 -21.82 -0.31
CA GLY A 155 11.13 -22.41 -0.84
C GLY A 155 11.51 -21.98 -2.27
N VAL A 156 10.68 -21.19 -2.97
CA VAL A 156 11.06 -20.62 -4.28
C VAL A 156 12.12 -19.54 -4.09
N VAL A 157 13.16 -19.59 -4.92
CA VAL A 157 14.24 -18.60 -4.92
C VAL A 157 14.36 -17.97 -6.30
N ILE A 158 14.31 -16.64 -6.34
CA ILE A 158 14.58 -15.80 -7.50
C ILE A 158 15.68 -14.82 -7.10
N ASP A 159 16.83 -14.95 -7.76
CA ASP A 159 17.96 -14.05 -7.57
C ASP A 159 17.58 -12.60 -7.86
N HIS A 160 18.26 -11.68 -7.17
CA HIS A 160 18.03 -10.25 -7.32
C HIS A 160 18.17 -9.81 -8.78
N THR A 161 17.11 -9.21 -9.30
CA THR A 161 17.05 -8.67 -10.66
C THR A 161 16.85 -7.17 -10.61
N LEU A 162 17.72 -6.41 -11.29
CA LEU A 162 17.60 -4.95 -11.46
C LEU A 162 17.23 -4.63 -12.90
N ASN A 163 16.17 -3.85 -13.08
CA ASN A 163 15.74 -3.29 -14.36
C ASN A 163 15.88 -1.78 -14.29
N GLN A 164 16.82 -1.19 -15.02
CA GLN A 164 17.14 0.23 -14.93
C GLN A 164 17.36 0.87 -16.31
N LYS A 165 16.82 2.07 -16.50
CA LYS A 165 16.96 2.92 -17.69
C LYS A 165 17.24 4.37 -17.28
N GLY A 166 18.46 4.63 -16.81
CA GLY A 166 18.83 5.92 -16.24
C GLY A 166 18.58 5.98 -14.74
N GLU A 167 18.70 7.17 -14.15
CA GLU A 167 18.67 7.34 -12.69
C GLU A 167 17.23 7.29 -12.11
N ASP A 168 16.23 7.74 -12.89
CA ASP A 168 14.84 7.89 -12.43
C ASP A 168 13.84 6.92 -13.12
N ASP A 169 14.33 5.82 -13.70
CA ASP A 169 13.51 4.75 -14.28
C ASP A 169 14.13 3.40 -13.90
N TRP A 170 13.76 2.90 -12.72
CA TRP A 170 14.33 1.66 -12.21
C TRP A 170 13.41 0.94 -11.23
N TYR A 171 13.44 -0.40 -11.30
CA TYR A 171 12.89 -1.26 -10.26
C TYR A 171 13.75 -2.51 -10.11
N SER A 172 13.77 -3.07 -8.92
CA SER A 172 14.42 -4.33 -8.61
C SER A 172 13.49 -5.24 -7.83
N PHE A 173 13.70 -6.54 -7.94
CA PHE A 173 13.00 -7.51 -7.12
C PHE A 173 13.85 -8.76 -6.87
N SER A 174 13.50 -9.50 -5.83
CA SER A 174 14.03 -10.81 -5.49
C SER A 174 12.98 -11.61 -4.74
N LEU A 175 13.12 -12.94 -4.74
CA LEU A 175 12.33 -13.83 -3.90
C LEU A 175 13.32 -14.74 -3.18
N LYS A 176 13.44 -14.61 -1.87
CA LYS A 176 14.34 -15.46 -1.07
C LYS A 176 13.89 -15.51 0.38
N ASP A 177 14.24 -16.58 1.07
CA ASP A 177 13.95 -16.75 2.50
C ASP A 177 12.47 -16.50 2.85
N GLY A 178 11.57 -16.91 1.96
CA GLY A 178 10.12 -16.72 2.12
C GLY A 178 9.63 -15.29 1.88
N LYS A 179 10.41 -14.43 1.21
CA LYS A 179 10.07 -13.01 1.03
C LYS A 179 10.26 -12.56 -0.40
N PHE A 180 9.19 -12.04 -0.99
CA PHE A 180 9.31 -11.19 -2.17
C PHE A 180 9.71 -9.79 -1.70
N LEU A 181 10.89 -9.34 -2.13
CA LEU A 181 11.43 -8.02 -1.83
C LEU A 181 11.60 -7.26 -3.13
N ALA A 182 11.02 -6.07 -3.22
CA ALA A 182 11.13 -5.22 -4.39
C ALA A 182 11.27 -3.75 -4.01
N GLU A 183 11.95 -3.01 -4.87
CA GLU A 183 12.14 -1.57 -4.74
C GLU A 183 12.01 -0.93 -6.12
N GLY A 184 11.68 0.35 -6.18
CA GLY A 184 11.72 1.10 -7.44
C GLY A 184 11.38 2.57 -7.25
N ASP A 185 11.63 3.35 -8.30
CA ASP A 185 11.36 4.78 -8.31
C ASP A 185 9.86 5.09 -8.04
N PRO A 186 9.51 6.36 -7.76
CA PRO A 186 8.15 6.76 -7.38
C PRO A 186 7.02 6.27 -8.30
N LYS A 187 7.31 5.92 -9.56
CA LYS A 187 6.31 5.47 -10.55
C LYS A 187 6.25 3.95 -10.74
N LYS A 188 7.08 3.17 -10.02
CA LYS A 188 7.21 1.71 -10.26
C LYS A 188 6.37 0.80 -9.40
N LEU A 189 5.63 1.32 -8.42
CA LEU A 189 4.76 0.49 -7.61
C LEU A 189 3.81 -0.42 -8.45
N PRO A 190 3.14 0.06 -9.52
CA PRO A 190 2.28 -0.80 -10.34
C PRO A 190 3.05 -1.93 -11.02
N ILE A 191 4.26 -1.65 -11.51
CA ILE A 191 5.13 -2.63 -12.17
C ILE A 191 5.62 -3.67 -11.17
N ILE A 192 5.97 -3.25 -9.96
CA ILE A 192 6.41 -4.14 -8.88
C ILE A 192 5.29 -5.10 -8.48
N LEU A 193 4.06 -4.59 -8.30
CA LEU A 193 2.92 -5.43 -7.93
C LEU A 193 2.51 -6.39 -9.05
N GLU A 194 2.53 -5.94 -10.31
CA GLU A 194 2.29 -6.84 -11.44
C GLU A 194 3.39 -7.90 -11.54
N LYS A 195 4.66 -7.57 -11.22
CA LYS A 195 5.75 -8.54 -11.20
C LYS A 195 5.52 -9.64 -10.16
N PHE A 196 5.07 -9.29 -8.96
CA PHE A 196 4.73 -10.27 -7.93
C PHE A 196 3.61 -11.20 -8.41
N LYS A 197 2.55 -10.63 -9.01
CA LYS A 197 1.46 -11.41 -9.60
C LYS A 197 1.94 -12.33 -10.72
N GLU A 198 2.77 -11.86 -11.64
CA GLU A 198 3.36 -12.68 -12.70
C GLU A 198 4.13 -13.88 -12.13
N ILE A 199 4.96 -13.64 -11.10
CA ILE A 199 5.68 -14.72 -10.40
C ILE A 199 4.69 -15.71 -9.81
N TRP A 200 3.67 -15.25 -9.08
CA TRP A 200 2.64 -16.12 -8.54
C TRP A 200 2.00 -17.00 -9.63
N MET A 201 1.54 -16.40 -10.72
CA MET A 201 0.87 -17.12 -11.81
C MET A 201 1.79 -18.14 -12.52
N ILE A 202 3.10 -17.87 -12.59
CA ILE A 202 4.07 -18.81 -13.20
C ILE A 202 4.23 -20.08 -12.36
N TYR A 203 4.22 -19.97 -11.03
CA TYR A 203 4.52 -21.09 -10.14
C TYR A 203 3.27 -21.79 -9.59
N VAL A 204 2.12 -21.09 -9.52
CA VAL A 204 0.90 -21.60 -8.87
C VAL A 204 -0.18 -21.99 -9.88
N GLY A 205 -0.34 -21.23 -10.97
CA GLY A 205 -1.28 -21.53 -12.07
C GLY A 205 -2.74 -21.15 -11.79
#